data_AF-A0A1V5IBB5-F1
#
_entry.id   AF-A0A1V5IBB5-F1
#
_cell.length_a   1.000
_cell.length_b   1.000
_cell.length_c   1.000
_cell.angle_alpha   90.00
_cell.angle_beta   90.00
_cell.angle_gamma   90.00
#
_symmetry.space_group_name_H-M   'P 1'
#
loop_
_entity.id
_entity.type
_entity.pdbx_description
1 polymer ?
#
loop_
_entity_poly.entity_id
_entity_poly.type
_entity_poly.pdbx_seq_one_letter_code
_entity_poly.pdbx_strand_id
1 'polypeptide(L)' 'MVNGSMVVEQHLVYEGTKRVKADDKNRYDCMVISVRDRKYGRERETLKAYVTQDMTHKPIQLDIIIGIASIRALLAE' A
#
# COMPACT_ATOMS: atom_id res chain seq x y z
N MET A 1 -5.49 -4.26 -13.00
CA MET A 1 -4.42 -3.49 -13.69
C MET A 1 -3.76 -4.39 -14.75
N VAL A 2 -3.09 -3.83 -15.76
CA VAL A 2 -2.35 -4.61 -16.76
C VAL A 2 -0.93 -4.83 -16.26
N ASN A 3 -0.49 -6.07 -16.10
CA ASN A 3 0.89 -6.39 -15.69
C ASN A 3 1.76 -6.75 -16.92
N GLY A 4 1.88 -5.81 -17.85
CA GLY A 4 2.72 -5.91 -19.07
C GLY A 4 2.32 -6.97 -20.11
N SER A 5 1.61 -8.04 -19.73
CA SER A 5 1.30 -9.19 -20.59
C SER A 5 -0.14 -9.70 -20.46
N MET A 6 -0.86 -9.36 -19.38
CA MET A 6 -2.23 -9.82 -19.14
C MET A 6 -2.99 -8.86 -18.22
N VAL A 7 -4.33 -8.87 -18.33
CA VAL A 7 -5.23 -8.26 -17.36
C VAL A 7 -5.26 -9.14 -16.13
N VAL A 8 -4.90 -8.58 -14.98
CA VAL A 8 -4.92 -9.27 -13.68
C VAL A 8 -6.04 -8.67 -12.84
N GLU A 9 -6.89 -9.55 -12.29
CA GLU A 9 -7.90 -9.17 -11.29
C GLU A 9 -7.19 -8.80 -9.99
N GLN A 10 -7.57 -7.65 -9.45
CA GLN A 10 -6.98 -7.09 -8.25
C GLN A 10 -8.09 -6.68 -7.29
N HIS A 11 -7.89 -6.99 -6.02
CA HIS A 11 -8.80 -6.60 -4.96
C HIS A 11 -8.16 -5.51 -4.11
N LEU A 12 -8.91 -4.43 -3.89
CA LEU A 12 -8.57 -3.43 -2.91
C LEU A 12 -9.16 -3.86 -1.57
N VAL A 13 -8.31 -4.04 -0.57
CA VAL A 13 -8.68 -4.52 0.75
C VAL A 13 -8.40 -3.43 1.77
N TYR A 14 -9.43 -3.09 2.56
CA TYR A 14 -9.26 -2.27 3.75
C TYR A 14 -8.82 -3.16 4.91
N GLU A 15 -7.63 -2.90 5.44
CA GLU A 15 -6.98 -3.73 6.48
C GLU A 15 -7.20 -3.15 7.90
N GLY A 16 -7.98 -2.08 8.03
CA GLY A 16 -8.24 -1.39 9.29
C GLY A 16 -7.40 -0.13 9.49
N THR A 17 -7.20 0.26 10.75
CA THR A 17 -6.42 1.44 11.13
C THR A 17 -5.19 1.06 11.94
N LYS A 18 -4.10 1.82 11.78
CA LYS A 18 -2.85 1.60 12.48
C LYS A 18 -2.13 2.92 12.73
N ARG A 19 -1.56 3.06 13.92
CA ARG A 19 -0.66 4.17 14.24
C ARG A 19 0.74 3.88 13.71
N VAL A 20 1.22 4.70 12.77
CA VAL A 20 2.52 4.53 12.08
C VAL A 20 3.42 5.71 12.39
N LYS A 21 4.72 5.43 12.57
CA LYS A 21 5.74 6.47 12.73
C LYS A 21 6.37 6.74 11.37
N ALA A 22 6.37 8.00 10.93
CA ALA A 22 7.05 8.41 9.70
C ALA A 22 8.49 8.86 9.98
N ASP A 23 9.24 9.21 8.93
CA ASP A 23 10.65 9.60 9.05
C ASP A 23 10.80 11.02 9.60
N ASP A 24 9.77 11.85 9.50
CA ASP A 24 9.64 13.16 10.18
C ASP A 24 9.54 13.06 11.72
N LYS A 25 9.62 11.84 12.28
CA LYS A 25 9.50 11.49 13.70
C LYS A 25 8.09 11.63 14.28
N ASN A 26 7.10 12.07 13.52
CA ASN A 26 5.71 12.15 13.95
C ASN A 26 5.01 10.79 13.85
N ARG A 27 3.90 10.66 14.58
CA ARG A 27 3.02 9.48 14.53
C ARG A 27 1.68 9.88 13.95
N TYR A 28 1.22 9.07 13.01
CA TYR A 28 -0.01 9.30 12.27
C TYR A 28 -0.97 8.13 12.49
N ASP A 29 -2.25 8.45 12.70
CA ASP A 29 -3.32 7.46 12.69
C ASP A 29 -3.75 7.25 11.24
N CYS A 30 -3.38 6.09 10.69
CA CYS A 30 -3.52 5.77 9.28
C CYS A 30 -4.57 4.69 9.04
N MET A 31 -5.38 4.87 8.01
CA MET A 31 -6.06 3.78 7.32
C MET A 31 -5.04 2.98 6.51
N VAL A 32 -5.14 1.65 6.60
CA VAL A 32 -4.28 0.72 5.86
C VAL A 32 -5.09 0.12 4.72
N ILE A 33 -4.59 0.29 3.50
CA ILE A 33 -5.21 -0.27 2.29
C ILE A 33 -4.16 -1.13 1.59
N SER A 34 -4.56 -2.32 1.16
CA SER A 34 -3.73 -3.19 0.35
C SER A 34 -4.37 -3.47 -1.00
N VAL A 35 -3.54 -3.59 -2.04
CA VAL A 35 -3.94 -4.13 -3.33
C VAL A 35 -3.34 -5.52 -3.43
N ARG A 36 -4.21 -6.48 -3.74
CA ARG A 36 -3.85 -7.88 -3.84
C ARG A 36 -4.20 -8.42 -5.21
N ASP A 37 -3.21 -8.99 -5.87
CA ASP A 37 -3.36 -9.62 -7.18
C ASP A 37 -3.66 -11.09 -6.97
N ARG A 38 -4.66 -11.62 -7.69
CA ARG A 38 -4.91 -13.06 -7.72
C ARG A 38 -4.32 -13.64 -9.01
N LYS A 39 -3.16 -14.30 -8.91
CA LYS A 39 -2.49 -14.94 -10.04
C LYS A 39 -2.34 -16.44 -9.77
N TYR A 40 -2.89 -17.28 -10.66
CA TYR A 40 -2.84 -18.75 -10.57
C TYR A 40 -3.30 -19.30 -9.20
N GLY A 41 -4.38 -18.75 -8.64
CA GLY A 41 -4.92 -19.18 -7.35
C GLY A 41 -4.12 -18.74 -6.12
N ARG A 42 -3.00 -18.03 -6.29
CA ARG A 42 -2.26 -17.40 -5.20
C ARG A 42 -2.57 -15.92 -5.14
N GLU A 43 -2.94 -15.46 -3.96
CA GLU A 43 -3.12 -14.04 -3.67
C GLU A 43 -1.78 -13.44 -3.25
N ARG A 44 -1.39 -12.34 -3.89
CA ARG A 44 -0.13 -11.64 -3.61
C ARG A 44 -0.42 -10.17 -3.35
N GLU A 45 -0.04 -9.67 -2.19
CA GLU A 45 -0.04 -8.24 -1.90
C GLU A 45 1.01 -7.56 -2.80
N THR A 46 0.56 -6.63 -3.65
CA THR A 46 1.39 -5.90 -4.60
C THR A 46 1.58 -4.44 -4.19
N LEU A 47 0.66 -3.91 -3.39
CA LEU A 47 0.76 -2.56 -2.84
C LEU A 47 0.17 -2.56 -1.43
N LYS A 48 0.80 -1.84 -0.52
CA LYS A 48 0.27 -1.52 0.80
C LYS A 48 0.50 -0.05 1.10
N ALA A 49 -0.57 0.69 1.30
CA ALA A 49 -0.54 2.10 1.61
C ALA A 49 -1.06 2.36 3.02
N TYR A 50 -0.37 3.24 3.73
CA TYR A 50 -0.78 3.77 5.02
C TYR A 50 -1.09 5.25 4.81
N VAL A 51 -2.37 5.60 4.90
CA VAL A 51 -2.88 6.92 4.53
C VAL A 51 -3.56 7.55 5.74
N THR A 52 -3.31 8.83 6.02
CA THR A 52 -3.98 9.52 7.13
C THR A 52 -5.51 9.50 6.96
N GLN A 53 -6.24 9.46 8.07
CA GLN A 53 -7.71 9.49 8.05
C GLN A 53 -8.30 10.91 8.01
N ASP A 54 -7.46 11.94 7.97
CA ASP A 54 -7.90 13.31 7.80
C ASP A 54 -8.37 13.58 6.36
N MET A 55 -9.02 14.73 6.14
CA MET A 55 -9.52 15.14 4.83
C MET A 55 -8.46 15.17 3.71
N THR A 56 -7.18 15.31 4.08
CA THR A 56 -6.08 15.42 3.12
C THR A 56 -5.55 14.06 2.65
N HIS A 57 -5.88 12.97 3.36
CA HIS A 57 -5.50 11.60 2.99
C HIS A 57 -4.02 11.48 2.59
N LYS A 58 -3.13 11.98 3.44
CA LYS A 58 -1.69 12.00 3.16
C LYS A 58 -1.11 10.58 3.22
N PRO A 59 -0.36 10.13 2.20
CA PRO A 59 0.35 8.87 2.26
C PRO A 59 1.55 9.01 3.21
N ILE A 60 1.57 8.19 4.26
CA ILE A 60 2.63 8.16 5.27
C ILE A 60 3.66 7.08 4.95
N GLN A 61 3.20 5.94 4.44
CA GLN A 61 4.04 4.85 3.98
C GLN A 61 3.41 4.19 2.76
N LEU A 62 4.24 3.88 1.77
CA LEU A 62 3.85 3.17 0.55
C LEU A 62 4.84 2.04 0.30
N ASP A 63 4.38 0.81 0.46
CA ASP A 63 5.11 -0.39 0.08
C ASP A 63 4.57 -0.90 -1.26
N ILE A 64 5.44 -1.05 -2.26
CA ILE A 64 5.09 -1.60 -3.57
C ILE A 64 5.98 -2.81 -3.83
N ILE A 65 5.35 -3.93 -4.17
CA ILE A 65 6.02 -5.18 -4.52
C ILE A 65 5.63 -5.53 -5.95
N ILE A 66 6.60 -5.39 -6.85
CA ILE A 66 6.48 -5.85 -8.25
C ILE A 66 7.35 -7.09 -8.46
N GLY A 67 7.20 -7.74 -9.62
CA GLY A 67 7.89 -9.00 -9.89
C GLY A 67 9.42 -8.93 -9.79
N ILE A 68 10.00 -7.76 -10.02
CA ILE A 68 11.45 -7.54 -10.11
C ILE A 68 12.05 -6.80 -8.89
N ALA A 69 11.24 -6.11 -8.10
CA ALA A 69 11.72 -5.19 -7.07
C ALA A 69 10.65 -4.94 -5.99
N SER A 70 11.12 -4.50 -4.83
CA SER A 70 10.30 -3.95 -3.77
C SER A 70 10.72 -2.51 -3.47
N ILE A 71 9.77 -1.60 -3.41
CA ILE A 71 9.96 -0.20 -3.09
C ILE A 71 9.24 0.09 -1.78
N ARG A 72 9.92 0.76 -0.86
CA ARG A 72 9.32 1.34 0.35
C ARG A 72 9.59 2.82 0.34
N ALA A 73 8.52 3.61 0.39
CA ALA A 73 8.58 5.05 0.58
C ALA A 73 7.96 5.40 1.93
N LEU A 74 8.60 6.30 2.66
CA LEU A 74 8.14 6.88 3.93
C LEU A 74 8.05 8.39 3.75
N LEU A 75 7.07 9.02 4.39
CA LEU A 75 6.99 10.47 4.44
C LEU A 75 8.21 11.00 5.21
N ALA A 76 9.05 11.75 4.50
CA ALA A 76 10.17 12.50 5.03
C ALA A 76 9.92 13.99 4.73
N GLU A 77 9.93 14.81 5.79
CA GLU A 77 9.79 16.28 5.85
C GLU A 77 9.00 17.00 4.74
#